data_AF-A0A530LQ00-F1
#
_entry.id   AF-A0A530LQ00-F1
#
_cell.length_a   1.000
_cell.length_b   1.000
_cell.length_c   1.000
_cell.angle_alpha   90.00
_cell.angle_beta   90.00
_cell.angle_gamma   90.00
#
_symmetry.space_group_name_H-M   'P 1'
#
loop_
_entity.id
_entity.type
_entity.pdbx_description
1 polymer ?
#
loop_
_entity_poly.entity_id
_entity_poly.type
_entity_poly.pdbx_seq_one_letter_code
_entity_poly.pdbx_strand_id
1 'polypeptide(L)'
;IALVRADGNFADVAPLGDSKRLRRGQIAIAIGNPLGFEWTVTTGVVSALGRSMRASTGRLIDDVIQTDVGEVIGVNTAMIHGAQGIAFAVASNTANFVISEIIRFGRVRRAFIGVSADTTNLPRRAALLSQVSSSTAVRLRSVEKNSPADKAGLREGDIIAAIDGRPVTGVDDLVRMLDAERIGHETLCTVVRRSGITQVTVMPLARAS
;
A
#
# COMPACT_ATOMS: atom_id res chain seq x y z
N ILE A 1 7.87 -8.02 5.08
CA ILE A 1 8.97 -8.25 4.11
C ILE A 1 10.29 -8.15 4.83
N ALA A 2 11.11 -9.18 4.70
CA ALA A 2 12.53 -9.20 5.00
C ALA A 2 13.27 -9.65 3.73
N LEU A 3 14.57 -9.38 3.64
CA LEU A 3 15.41 -9.88 2.54
C LEU A 3 16.47 -10.80 3.13
N VAL A 4 16.63 -11.98 2.53
CA VAL A 4 17.66 -12.97 2.91
C VAL A 4 18.51 -13.22 1.67
N ARG A 5 19.83 -13.26 1.85
CA ARG A 5 20.77 -13.76 0.84
C ARG A 5 20.97 -15.25 1.07
N ALA A 6 20.79 -16.04 0.02
CA ALA A 6 21.22 -17.44 0.00
C ALA A 6 22.39 -17.55 -0.99
N ASP A 7 23.43 -18.31 -0.62
CA ASP A 7 24.57 -18.57 -1.47
C ASP A 7 24.30 -19.83 -2.30
N GLY A 8 24.32 -19.70 -3.63
CA GLY A 8 23.96 -20.77 -4.55
C GLY A 8 23.72 -20.24 -5.97
N ASN A 9 23.59 -21.15 -6.93
CA ASN A 9 23.28 -20.80 -8.32
C ASN A 9 21.80 -21.09 -8.61
N PHE A 10 20.96 -20.06 -8.60
CA PHE A 10 19.52 -20.16 -8.78
C PHE A 10 19.16 -19.86 -10.24
N ALA A 11 18.86 -20.90 -11.03
CA ALA A 11 18.48 -20.75 -12.44
C ALA A 11 17.02 -20.26 -12.60
N ASP A 12 16.10 -20.77 -11.76
CA ASP A 12 14.67 -20.52 -11.86
C ASP A 12 14.20 -19.49 -10.82
N VAL A 13 14.10 -18.23 -11.24
CA VAL A 13 13.59 -17.12 -10.41
C VAL A 13 12.23 -16.68 -10.92
N ALA A 14 11.21 -16.72 -10.06
CA ALA A 14 9.87 -16.25 -10.39
C ALA A 14 9.88 -14.72 -10.66
N PRO A 15 9.42 -14.25 -11.83
CA PRO A 15 9.36 -12.82 -12.12
C PRO A 15 8.26 -12.14 -11.31
N LEU A 16 8.54 -10.94 -10.78
CA LEU A 16 7.54 -10.13 -10.10
C LEU A 16 6.63 -9.41 -11.11
N GLY A 17 5.32 -9.68 -11.02
CA GLY A 17 4.30 -9.01 -11.83
C GLY A 17 3.98 -7.59 -11.36
N ASP A 18 3.21 -6.85 -12.17
CA ASP A 18 2.73 -5.50 -11.83
C ASP A 18 1.37 -5.54 -11.12
N SER A 19 1.35 -5.19 -9.84
CA SER A 19 0.12 -5.19 -9.03
C SER A 19 -0.91 -4.14 -9.44
N LYS A 20 -0.54 -3.10 -10.21
CA LYS A 20 -1.50 -2.10 -10.72
C LYS A 20 -2.44 -2.68 -11.79
N ARG A 21 -2.08 -3.81 -12.40
CA ARG A 21 -2.92 -4.50 -13.39
C ARG A 21 -3.96 -5.42 -12.75
N LEU A 22 -3.90 -5.61 -11.43
CA LEU A 22 -4.84 -6.47 -10.71
C LEU A 22 -6.25 -5.86 -10.66
N ARG A 23 -7.25 -6.73 -10.66
CA ARG A 23 -8.68 -6.39 -10.57
C ARG A 23 -9.37 -7.35 -9.62
N ARG A 24 -10.37 -6.86 -8.88
CA ARG A 24 -11.20 -7.71 -8.01
C ARG A 24 -11.91 -8.77 -8.84
N GLY A 25 -12.03 -9.98 -8.31
CA GLY A 25 -12.59 -11.14 -9.01
C GLY A 25 -11.63 -11.85 -9.99
N GLN A 26 -10.38 -11.40 -10.14
CA GLN A 26 -9.35 -12.22 -10.80
C GLN A 26 -8.98 -13.42 -9.94
N ILE A 27 -8.67 -14.55 -10.59
CA ILE A 27 -8.19 -15.76 -9.94
C ILE A 27 -6.80 -15.53 -9.33
N ALA A 28 -6.60 -16.08 -8.13
CA ALA A 28 -5.40 -16.01 -7.31
C ALA A 28 -4.89 -17.44 -7.04
N ILE A 29 -3.57 -17.67 -7.14
CA ILE A 29 -2.96 -18.98 -6.85
C ILE A 29 -1.91 -18.83 -5.74
N ALA A 30 -2.16 -19.53 -4.65
CA ALA A 30 -1.28 -19.72 -3.51
C ALA A 30 -0.19 -20.74 -3.80
N ILE A 31 1.04 -20.47 -3.36
CA ILE A 31 2.08 -21.48 -3.17
C ILE A 31 2.85 -21.14 -1.89
N GLY A 32 2.94 -22.10 -0.97
CA GLY A 32 3.66 -21.95 0.30
C GLY A 32 3.77 -23.27 1.04
N ASN A 33 4.44 -23.29 2.20
CA ASN A 33 4.49 -24.46 3.08
C ASN A 33 3.89 -24.09 4.45
N PRO A 34 2.55 -24.07 4.57
CA PRO A 34 1.90 -23.83 5.85
C PRO A 34 2.22 -24.98 6.81
N LEU A 35 2.64 -24.62 8.03
CA LEU A 35 3.02 -25.54 9.12
C LEU A 35 4.30 -26.37 8.89
N GLY A 36 4.99 -26.25 7.75
CA GLY A 36 6.32 -26.83 7.54
C GLY A 36 6.35 -28.30 7.11
N PHE A 37 5.20 -28.92 6.81
CA PHE A 37 5.10 -30.31 6.39
C PHE A 37 5.38 -30.49 4.89
N GLU A 38 4.53 -29.91 4.02
CA GLU A 38 4.64 -30.03 2.56
C GLU A 38 4.23 -28.73 1.85
N TRP A 39 4.73 -28.54 0.63
CA TRP A 39 4.33 -27.43 -0.22
C TRP A 39 2.87 -27.59 -0.66
N THR A 40 2.04 -26.61 -0.29
CA THR A 40 0.61 -26.56 -0.59
C THR A 40 0.34 -25.56 -1.71
N VAL A 41 -0.62 -25.88 -2.58
CA VAL A 41 -1.17 -24.98 -3.59
C VAL A 41 -2.67 -24.80 -3.34
N THR A 42 -3.13 -23.55 -3.35
CA THR A 42 -4.53 -23.15 -3.10
C THR A 42 -4.99 -22.20 -4.22
N THR A 43 -6.28 -22.14 -4.55
CA THR A 43 -6.80 -21.25 -5.61
C THR A 43 -8.09 -20.56 -5.18
N GLY A 44 -8.16 -19.24 -5.37
CA GLY A 44 -9.31 -18.39 -5.03
C GLY A 44 -9.32 -17.11 -5.85
N VAL A 45 -9.73 -15.97 -5.27
CA VAL A 45 -9.88 -14.69 -5.99
C VAL A 45 -9.38 -13.45 -5.22
N VAL A 46 -9.04 -12.41 -5.98
CA VAL A 46 -8.80 -11.05 -5.48
C VAL A 46 -10.10 -10.47 -4.89
N SER A 47 -10.20 -10.38 -3.57
CA SER A 47 -11.35 -9.77 -2.88
C SER A 47 -11.22 -8.24 -2.76
N ALA A 48 -10.02 -7.74 -2.46
CA ALA A 48 -9.74 -6.30 -2.40
C ALA A 48 -8.28 -5.96 -2.76
N LEU A 49 -8.03 -4.69 -3.10
CA LEU A 49 -6.74 -4.17 -3.54
C LEU A 49 -6.44 -2.85 -2.85
N GLY A 50 -5.15 -2.62 -2.56
CA GLY A 50 -4.62 -1.33 -2.10
C GLY A 50 -5.33 -0.79 -0.87
N ARG A 51 -5.38 -1.59 0.20
CA ARG A 51 -5.86 -1.20 1.54
C ARG A 51 -4.69 -1.06 2.51
N SER A 52 -4.84 -0.29 3.59
CA SER A 52 -3.99 -0.42 4.78
C SER A 52 -4.66 -1.32 5.82
N MET A 53 -3.88 -2.18 6.49
CA MET A 53 -4.32 -3.02 7.61
C MET A 53 -3.39 -2.84 8.82
N ARG A 54 -3.85 -3.12 10.04
CA ARG A 54 -2.94 -3.24 11.20
C ARG A 54 -2.55 -4.70 11.39
N ALA A 55 -1.25 -4.95 11.55
CA ALA A 55 -0.73 -6.23 12.03
C ALA A 55 -1.15 -6.46 13.49
N SER A 56 -1.01 -7.70 13.98
CA SER A 56 -1.17 -8.05 15.41
C SER A 56 -0.24 -7.24 16.34
N THR A 57 0.90 -6.77 15.82
CA THR A 57 1.84 -5.87 16.52
C THR A 57 1.40 -4.39 16.53
N GLY A 58 0.18 -4.07 16.07
CA GLY A 58 -0.34 -2.70 15.93
C GLY A 58 0.21 -1.92 14.72
N ARG A 59 1.31 -2.39 14.12
CA ARG A 59 1.97 -1.79 12.95
C ARG A 59 1.04 -1.77 11.75
N LEU A 60 0.78 -0.57 11.19
CA LEU A 60 0.16 -0.43 9.87
C LEU A 60 1.05 -1.05 8.78
N ILE A 61 0.46 -1.98 8.03
CA ILE A 61 0.92 -2.52 6.76
C ILE A 61 0.07 -1.85 5.68
N ASP A 62 0.72 -1.17 4.77
CA ASP A 62 0.10 -0.36 3.73
C ASP A 62 0.13 -1.13 2.40
N ASP A 63 -0.83 -0.87 1.52
CA ASP A 63 -0.96 -1.50 0.20
C ASP A 63 -1.04 -3.04 0.22
N VAL A 64 -2.03 -3.57 0.95
CA VAL A 64 -2.35 -5.01 0.95
C VAL A 64 -3.41 -5.39 -0.09
N ILE A 65 -3.16 -6.53 -0.71
CA ILE A 65 -4.09 -7.33 -1.51
C ILE A 65 -4.78 -8.29 -0.56
N GLN A 66 -6.11 -8.34 -0.59
CA GLN A 66 -6.91 -9.30 0.16
C GLN A 66 -7.38 -10.42 -0.77
N THR A 67 -7.19 -11.67 -0.36
CA THR A 67 -7.68 -12.87 -1.03
C THR A 67 -8.57 -13.68 -0.08
N ASP A 68 -9.50 -14.43 -0.66
CA ASP A 68 -10.35 -15.39 0.06
C ASP A 68 -9.66 -16.76 0.26
N VAL A 69 -8.57 -17.00 -0.46
CA VAL A 69 -7.63 -18.09 -0.19
C VAL A 69 -6.50 -17.65 0.74
N GLY A 70 -6.04 -18.61 1.56
CA GLY A 70 -4.72 -18.57 2.16
C GLY A 70 -3.65 -18.57 1.07
N GLU A 71 -2.97 -17.42 0.93
CA GLU A 71 -1.92 -17.14 -0.08
C GLU A 71 -2.50 -17.04 -1.52
N VAL A 72 -1.83 -16.51 -2.57
CA VAL A 72 -0.74 -15.54 -2.69
C VAL A 72 -0.97 -14.75 -4.00
N ILE A 73 -0.72 -13.43 -4.01
CA ILE A 73 -0.57 -12.59 -5.23
C ILE A 73 0.48 -11.48 -4.98
N GLY A 74 1.41 -11.77 -4.08
CA GLY A 74 2.31 -10.82 -3.41
C GLY A 74 2.95 -11.52 -2.21
N VAL A 75 3.72 -10.81 -1.38
CA VAL A 75 4.33 -11.46 -0.21
C VAL A 75 3.27 -11.64 0.88
N ASN A 76 2.84 -12.88 1.16
CA ASN A 76 1.92 -13.16 2.26
C ASN A 76 2.47 -12.58 3.57
N THR A 77 1.64 -11.85 4.30
CA THR A 77 2.08 -11.04 5.44
C THR A 77 1.20 -11.25 6.68
N ALA A 78 -0.07 -11.63 6.53
CA ALA A 78 -0.94 -11.92 7.67
C ALA A 78 -2.14 -12.83 7.33
N MET A 79 -2.48 -13.73 8.27
CA MET A 79 -3.77 -14.42 8.34
C MET A 79 -4.48 -14.07 9.64
N ILE A 80 -5.79 -13.80 9.58
CA ILE A 80 -6.60 -13.52 10.76
C ILE A 80 -7.06 -14.85 11.38
N HIS A 81 -6.56 -15.17 12.56
CA HIS A 81 -6.95 -16.38 13.28
C HIS A 81 -8.45 -16.30 13.64
N GLY A 82 -9.22 -17.33 13.29
CA GLY A 82 -10.68 -17.38 13.47
C GLY A 82 -11.50 -16.87 12.28
N ALA A 83 -10.89 -16.25 11.26
CA ALA A 83 -11.55 -15.93 9.99
C ALA A 83 -11.17 -16.97 8.93
N GLN A 84 -12.03 -17.96 8.69
CA GLN A 84 -11.85 -18.88 7.56
C GLN A 84 -11.88 -18.09 6.24
N GLY A 85 -10.86 -18.28 5.40
CA GLY A 85 -10.80 -17.69 4.06
C GLY A 85 -10.54 -16.17 4.01
N ILE A 86 -9.63 -15.64 4.85
CA ILE A 86 -9.12 -14.27 4.67
C ILE A 86 -7.59 -14.25 4.84
N ALA A 87 -6.86 -13.95 3.76
CA ALA A 87 -5.43 -13.69 3.80
C ALA A 87 -5.06 -12.34 3.17
N PHE A 88 -3.90 -11.82 3.57
CA PHE A 88 -3.39 -10.53 3.13
C PHE A 88 -1.93 -10.62 2.66
N ALA A 89 -1.69 -10.19 1.43
CA ALA A 89 -0.38 -10.10 0.82
C ALA A 89 0.00 -8.63 0.56
N VAL A 90 1.26 -8.25 0.79
CA VAL A 90 1.77 -6.95 0.34
C VAL A 90 1.94 -6.99 -1.17
N ALA A 91 1.43 -5.96 -1.87
CA ALA A 91 1.44 -5.94 -3.33
C ALA A 91 2.86 -5.93 -3.91
N SER A 92 3.03 -6.48 -5.10
CA SER A 92 4.35 -6.67 -5.74
C SER A 92 5.10 -5.36 -5.98
N ASN A 93 4.41 -4.26 -6.33
CA ASN A 93 5.05 -2.96 -6.53
C ASN A 93 5.61 -2.39 -5.21
N THR A 94 4.85 -2.52 -4.12
CA THR A 94 5.31 -2.14 -2.77
C THR A 94 6.44 -3.06 -2.28
N ALA A 95 6.40 -4.36 -2.62
CA ALA A 95 7.50 -5.29 -2.35
C ALA A 95 8.78 -4.93 -3.11
N ASN A 96 8.68 -4.60 -4.40
CA ASN A 96 9.80 -4.13 -5.23
C ASN A 96 10.49 -2.88 -4.65
N PHE A 97 9.70 -1.89 -4.20
CA PHE A 97 10.22 -0.70 -3.53
C PHE A 97 10.97 -1.05 -2.24
N VAL A 98 10.36 -1.87 -1.37
CA VAL A 98 10.96 -2.30 -0.09
C VAL A 98 12.25 -3.09 -0.29
N ILE A 99 12.30 -4.00 -1.27
CA ILE A 99 13.49 -4.78 -1.59
C ILE A 99 14.61 -3.85 -2.10
N SER A 100 14.28 -2.90 -2.98
CA SER A 100 15.23 -1.92 -3.52
C SER A 100 15.86 -1.06 -2.43
N GLU A 101 15.07 -0.61 -1.45
CA GLU A 101 15.55 0.13 -0.28
C GLU A 101 16.51 -0.70 0.59
N ILE A 102 16.16 -1.96 0.88
CA ILE A 102 17.01 -2.84 1.70
C ILE A 102 18.34 -3.14 0.99
N ILE A 103 18.33 -3.37 -0.33
CA ILE A 103 19.55 -3.59 -1.12
C ILE A 103 20.47 -2.35 -1.10
N ARG A 104 19.89 -1.14 -1.20
CA ARG A 104 20.66 0.11 -1.28
C ARG A 104 21.17 0.63 0.07
N PHE A 105 20.36 0.49 1.12
CA PHE A 105 20.57 1.18 2.41
C PHE A 105 20.55 0.26 3.64
N GLY A 106 20.40 -1.06 3.46
CA GLY A 106 20.32 -2.05 4.55
C GLY A 106 19.03 -1.99 5.38
N ARG A 107 18.18 -0.98 5.17
CA ARG A 107 16.90 -0.77 5.87
C ARG A 107 15.93 0.02 5.00
N VAL A 108 14.63 -0.18 5.21
CA VAL A 108 13.59 0.63 4.56
C VAL A 108 13.54 2.01 5.21
N ARG A 109 13.90 3.06 4.47
CA ARG A 109 13.68 4.44 4.90
C ARG A 109 12.42 4.95 4.22
N ARG A 110 11.45 5.45 5.00
CA ARG A 110 10.19 5.97 4.48
C ARG A 110 9.65 7.12 5.32
N ALA A 111 9.12 8.12 4.64
CA ALA A 111 8.28 9.13 5.22
C ALA A 111 6.98 8.52 5.72
N PHE A 112 6.38 9.20 6.70
CA PHE A 112 5.13 8.80 7.31
C PHE A 112 4.32 10.04 7.67
N ILE A 113 3.03 9.96 7.34
CA ILE A 113 2.05 11.02 7.64
C ILE A 113 0.97 10.59 8.63
N GLY A 114 0.93 9.32 9.06
CA GLY A 114 -0.06 8.81 10.02
C GLY A 114 -1.47 8.69 9.47
N VAL A 115 -1.61 7.98 8.35
CA VAL A 115 -2.91 7.64 7.77
C VAL A 115 -3.03 6.13 7.53
N SER A 116 -4.25 5.62 7.57
CA SER A 116 -4.62 4.37 6.88
C SER A 116 -5.50 4.73 5.69
N ALA A 117 -5.40 4.01 4.58
CA ALA A 117 -6.10 4.40 3.35
C ALA A 117 -6.54 3.21 2.48
N ASP A 118 -7.53 3.45 1.63
CA ASP A 118 -8.03 2.51 0.61
C ASP A 118 -7.95 3.16 -0.78
N THR A 119 -7.62 2.37 -1.80
CA THR A 119 -7.74 2.79 -3.21
C THR A 119 -9.21 2.92 -3.61
N THR A 120 -9.59 4.04 -4.21
CA THR A 120 -10.98 4.38 -4.52
C THR A 120 -11.13 4.96 -5.93
N ASN A 121 -12.35 4.92 -6.48
CA ASN A 121 -12.66 5.60 -7.74
C ASN A 121 -12.72 7.11 -7.51
N LEU A 122 -12.04 7.88 -8.37
CA LEU A 122 -12.09 9.33 -8.40
C LEU A 122 -13.20 9.78 -9.38
N PRO A 123 -14.25 10.48 -8.92
CA PRO A 123 -15.30 10.95 -9.83
C PRO A 123 -14.73 11.87 -10.92
N ARG A 124 -15.16 11.71 -12.17
CA ARG A 124 -14.61 12.46 -13.33
C ARG A 124 -14.61 13.99 -13.12
N ARG A 125 -15.63 14.54 -12.45
CA ARG A 125 -15.68 15.98 -12.09
C ARG A 125 -14.58 16.38 -11.11
N ALA A 126 -14.26 15.53 -10.13
CA ALA A 126 -13.16 15.77 -9.20
C ALA A 126 -11.80 15.60 -9.88
N ALA A 127 -11.63 14.61 -10.75
CA ALA A 127 -10.40 14.43 -11.54
C ALA A 127 -10.07 15.68 -12.37
N LEU A 128 -11.06 16.20 -13.13
CA LEU A 128 -10.92 17.42 -13.93
C LEU A 128 -10.55 18.66 -13.08
N LEU A 129 -11.24 18.88 -11.97
CA LEU A 129 -11.00 20.03 -11.10
C LEU A 129 -9.66 19.92 -10.33
N SER A 130 -9.21 18.71 -10.03
CA SER A 130 -7.88 18.43 -9.45
C SER A 130 -6.76 18.39 -10.49
N GLN A 131 -7.06 18.65 -11.77
CA GLN A 131 -6.12 18.59 -12.91
C GLN A 131 -5.42 17.23 -13.08
N VAL A 132 -6.06 16.13 -12.66
CA VAL A 132 -5.54 14.77 -12.84
C VAL A 132 -6.34 13.99 -13.89
N SER A 133 -5.63 13.16 -14.67
CA SER A 133 -6.23 12.28 -15.67
C SER A 133 -6.65 10.90 -15.10
N SER A 134 -6.38 10.63 -13.82
CA SER A 134 -6.68 9.34 -13.19
C SER A 134 -8.17 9.16 -12.87
N SER A 135 -8.67 7.94 -13.06
CA SER A 135 -10.01 7.51 -12.63
C SER A 135 -10.02 6.95 -11.20
N THR A 136 -8.87 6.89 -10.55
CA THR A 136 -8.67 6.41 -9.18
C THR A 136 -7.84 7.40 -8.35
N ALA A 137 -8.00 7.29 -7.04
CA ALA A 137 -7.36 8.11 -6.02
C ALA A 137 -7.26 7.34 -4.70
N VAL A 138 -6.62 7.93 -3.68
CA VAL A 138 -6.49 7.33 -2.35
C VAL A 138 -7.45 7.98 -1.36
N ARG A 139 -8.33 7.20 -0.72
CA ARG A 139 -9.23 7.68 0.33
C ARG A 139 -8.67 7.36 1.71
N LEU A 140 -8.60 8.36 2.57
CA LEU A 140 -8.20 8.18 3.97
C LEU A 140 -9.31 7.46 4.74
N ARG A 141 -8.93 6.36 5.41
CA ARG A 141 -9.80 5.52 6.25
C ARG A 141 -9.63 5.82 7.73
N SER A 142 -8.45 6.31 8.14
CA SER A 142 -8.23 6.92 9.44
C SER A 142 -7.07 7.90 9.36
N VAL A 143 -7.07 8.91 10.23
CA VAL A 143 -5.92 9.77 10.49
C VAL A 143 -5.52 9.56 11.95
N GLU A 144 -4.23 9.30 12.22
CA GLU A 144 -3.74 9.06 13.57
C GLU A 144 -3.55 10.39 14.30
N LYS A 145 -4.04 10.49 15.55
CA LYS A 145 -3.93 11.73 16.34
C LYS A 145 -2.47 12.15 16.54
N ASN A 146 -2.23 13.46 16.49
CA ASN A 146 -0.90 14.11 16.55
C ASN A 146 0.08 13.76 15.41
N SER A 147 -0.37 13.01 14.39
CA SER A 147 0.41 12.74 13.19
C SER A 147 0.60 13.98 12.30
N PRO A 148 1.52 13.94 11.31
CA PRO A 148 1.63 15.00 10.32
C PRO A 148 0.33 15.29 9.56
N ALA A 149 -0.44 14.26 9.21
CA ALA A 149 -1.72 14.42 8.53
C ALA A 149 -2.77 15.11 9.42
N ASP A 150 -2.84 14.74 10.70
CA ASP A 150 -3.72 15.37 11.70
C ASP A 150 -3.37 16.85 11.90
N LYS A 151 -2.08 17.15 12.07
CA LYS A 151 -1.56 18.53 12.20
C LYS A 151 -1.80 19.37 10.95
N ALA A 152 -1.77 18.76 9.76
CA ALA A 152 -2.12 19.41 8.50
C ALA A 152 -3.65 19.54 8.28
N GLY A 153 -4.48 18.99 9.18
CA GLY A 153 -5.93 19.04 9.08
C GLY A 153 -6.53 18.12 8.02
N LEU A 154 -5.82 17.04 7.63
CA LEU A 154 -6.40 15.91 6.90
C LEU A 154 -7.37 15.13 7.79
N ARG A 155 -8.41 14.53 7.19
CA ARG A 155 -9.51 13.90 7.92
C ARG A 155 -9.88 12.55 7.30
N GLU A 156 -10.56 11.70 8.07
CA GLU A 156 -11.20 10.51 7.53
C GLU A 156 -12.20 10.89 6.42
N GLY A 157 -12.19 10.12 5.32
CA GLY A 157 -13.03 10.36 4.15
C GLY A 157 -12.44 11.34 3.12
N ASP A 158 -11.37 12.07 3.45
CA ASP A 158 -10.62 12.85 2.46
C ASP A 158 -10.08 11.95 1.34
N ILE A 159 -10.07 12.45 0.11
CA ILE A 159 -9.51 11.74 -1.05
C ILE A 159 -8.31 12.52 -1.58
N ILE A 160 -7.11 11.95 -1.44
CA ILE A 160 -5.87 12.48 -2.03
C ILE A 160 -5.84 12.08 -3.51
N ALA A 161 -5.92 13.07 -4.39
CA ALA A 161 -5.88 12.89 -5.84
C ALA A 161 -4.47 13.07 -6.43
N ALA A 162 -3.65 13.93 -5.82
CA ALA A 162 -2.27 14.18 -6.24
C ALA A 162 -1.36 14.54 -5.05
N ILE A 163 -0.06 14.31 -5.22
CA ILE A 163 1.03 14.76 -4.35
C ILE A 163 2.03 15.53 -5.21
N ASP A 164 2.29 16.80 -4.88
CA ASP A 164 3.11 17.74 -5.66
C ASP A 164 2.70 17.76 -7.15
N GLY A 165 1.40 17.80 -7.43
CA GLY A 165 0.85 17.75 -8.79
C GLY A 165 0.94 16.39 -9.49
N ARG A 166 1.66 15.39 -8.95
CA ARG A 166 1.71 14.03 -9.49
C ARG A 166 0.48 13.23 -9.05
N PRO A 167 -0.32 12.65 -9.97
CA PRO A 167 -1.50 11.86 -9.61
C PRO A 167 -1.15 10.67 -8.71
N VAL A 168 -1.94 10.45 -7.66
CA VAL A 168 -1.83 9.27 -6.79
C VAL A 168 -2.95 8.31 -7.17
N THR A 169 -2.61 7.21 -7.85
CA THR A 169 -3.65 6.31 -8.44
C THR A 169 -4.05 5.17 -7.51
N GLY A 170 -3.27 4.89 -6.47
CA GLY A 170 -3.49 3.83 -5.50
C GLY A 170 -2.63 4.02 -4.25
N VAL A 171 -2.83 3.17 -3.24
CA VAL A 171 -2.06 3.23 -1.98
C VAL A 171 -0.58 2.87 -2.23
N ASP A 172 -0.28 2.06 -3.24
CA ASP A 172 1.08 1.79 -3.72
C ASP A 172 1.81 3.07 -4.17
N ASP A 173 1.13 3.96 -4.91
CA ASP A 173 1.67 5.28 -5.25
C ASP A 173 1.88 6.15 -4.02
N LEU A 174 0.96 6.13 -3.04
CA LEU A 174 1.13 6.90 -1.79
C LEU A 174 2.36 6.41 -1.01
N VAL A 175 2.54 5.09 -0.87
CA VAL A 175 3.70 4.50 -0.18
C VAL A 175 5.00 4.82 -0.91
N ARG A 176 5.02 4.68 -2.23
CA ARG A 176 6.20 4.95 -3.07
C ARG A 176 6.55 6.44 -3.15
N MET A 177 5.57 7.33 -3.13
CA MET A 177 5.80 8.78 -3.11
C MET A 177 6.24 9.28 -1.73
N LEU A 178 5.84 8.61 -0.64
CA LEU A 178 6.32 8.89 0.73
C LEU A 178 7.65 8.16 1.02
N ASP A 179 8.63 8.37 0.14
CA ASP A 179 9.99 7.86 0.26
C ASP A 179 10.80 8.54 1.39
N ALA A 180 12.08 8.22 1.48
CA ALA A 180 12.99 8.76 2.48
C ALA A 180 13.34 10.25 2.29
N GLU A 181 13.22 10.79 1.08
CA GLU A 181 13.63 12.15 0.72
C GLU A 181 12.59 13.18 1.18
N ARG A 182 11.34 12.76 1.40
CA ARG A 182 10.27 13.62 1.94
C ARG A 182 10.30 13.84 3.45
N ILE A 183 11.18 13.18 4.18
CA ILE A 183 11.25 13.31 5.64
C ILE A 183 11.68 14.74 6.01
N GLY A 184 10.80 15.49 6.67
CA GLY A 184 11.03 16.89 7.04
C GLY A 184 10.79 17.90 5.91
N HIS A 185 10.32 17.48 4.74
CA HIS A 185 10.05 18.34 3.60
C HIS A 185 8.54 18.52 3.37
N GLU A 186 8.11 19.75 3.15
CA GLU A 186 6.71 20.05 2.81
C GLU A 186 6.28 19.29 1.55
N THR A 187 5.11 18.66 1.64
CA THR A 187 4.53 17.81 0.61
C THR A 187 3.09 18.26 0.35
N LEU A 188 2.78 18.64 -0.88
CA LEU A 188 1.52 19.30 -1.23
C LEU A 188 0.48 18.27 -1.69
N CYS A 189 -0.48 17.96 -0.84
CA CYS A 189 -1.57 17.05 -1.17
C CYS A 189 -2.74 17.80 -1.81
N THR A 190 -3.15 17.40 -3.01
CA THR A 190 -4.42 17.85 -3.61
C THR A 190 -5.55 16.97 -3.08
N VAL A 191 -6.42 17.54 -2.24
CA VAL A 191 -7.44 16.83 -1.47
C VAL A 191 -8.84 17.18 -1.97
N VAL A 192 -9.63 16.15 -2.29
CA VAL A 192 -11.04 16.26 -2.65
C VAL A 192 -11.91 16.02 -1.42
N ARG A 193 -12.79 16.97 -1.14
CA ARG A 193 -13.80 16.95 -0.06
C ARG A 193 -15.20 17.19 -0.64
N ARG A 194 -16.24 16.98 0.18
CA ARG A 194 -17.62 17.39 -0.20
C ARG A 194 -17.74 18.89 -0.47
N SER A 195 -16.91 19.71 0.18
CA SER A 195 -16.86 21.17 0.01
C SER A 195 -16.11 21.63 -1.25
N GLY A 196 -15.54 20.73 -2.04
CA GLY A 196 -14.68 21.05 -3.18
C GLY A 196 -13.27 20.50 -3.03
N ILE A 197 -12.33 21.06 -3.78
CA ILE A 197 -10.92 20.67 -3.78
C ILE A 197 -10.11 21.72 -3.04
N THR A 198 -9.15 21.26 -2.24
CA THR A 198 -8.24 22.10 -1.48
C THR A 198 -6.83 21.52 -1.54
N GLN A 199 -5.83 22.38 -1.36
CA GLN A 199 -4.45 21.96 -1.19
C GLN A 199 -4.13 21.90 0.30
N VAL A 200 -3.49 20.81 0.73
CA VAL A 200 -3.10 20.59 2.13
C VAL A 200 -1.62 20.25 2.15
N THR A 201 -0.81 21.15 2.71
CA THR A 201 0.61 20.91 2.94
C THR A 201 0.80 20.03 4.16
N VAL A 202 1.45 18.88 3.98
CA VAL A 202 1.84 17.96 5.06
C VAL A 202 3.36 17.96 5.16
N MET A 203 3.92 17.94 6.37
CA MET A 203 5.36 17.75 6.59
C MET A 203 5.61 16.33 7.12
N PRO A 204 5.95 15.34 6.27
CA PRO A 204 6.10 13.96 6.69
C PRO A 204 7.29 13.78 7.65
N LEU A 205 7.19 12.80 8.54
CA LEU A 205 8.24 12.48 9.51
C LEU A 205 8.85 11.11 9.21
N ALA A 206 10.03 10.84 9.76
CA ALA A 206 10.58 9.49 9.78
C ALA A 206 9.67 8.60 10.61
N ARG A 207 9.24 7.46 10.06
CA ARG A 207 8.53 6.45 10.85
C ARG A 207 9.51 5.82 11.83
N ALA A 208 9.27 6.00 13.14
CA ALA A 208 9.99 5.24 14.16
C ALA A 208 9.79 3.73 13.89
N SER A 209 10.90 3.00 13.89
CA SER A 209 11.00 1.58 13.53
C SER A 209 10.81 0.68 14.74
#